data_AF-A0A956VLU2-F1
#
_entry.id   AF-A0A956VLU2-F1
#
_cell.length_a   1.000
_cell.length_b   1.000
_cell.length_c   1.000
_cell.angle_alpha   90.00
_cell.angle_beta   90.00
_cell.angle_gamma   90.00
#
_symmetry.space_group_name_H-M   'P 1'
#
loop_
_entity.id
_entity.type
_entity.pdbx_description
1 polymer ?
#
loop_
_entity_poly.entity_id
_entity_poly.type
_entity_poly.pdbx_seq_one_letter_code
_entity_poly.pdbx_strand_id
1 'polypeptide(L)' 'MPRARPKPNSTPDDVAFGINACQMALEHNAARSVLCDQATRNHRVRDLVAAAANAGLVVQAVDTERLDQL' A
#
# COMPACT_ATOMS: atom_id res chain seq x y z
N MET A 1 -2.16 24.54 -33.63
CA MET A 1 -2.92 24.09 -32.44
C MET A 1 -2.13 22.95 -31.77
N PRO A 2 -1.41 23.17 -30.66
CA PRO A 2 -0.71 22.09 -29.99
C PRO A 2 -1.73 21.07 -29.48
N ARG A 3 -1.62 19.81 -29.95
CA ARG A 3 -2.42 18.69 -29.49
C ARG A 3 -2.17 18.51 -28.00
N ALA A 4 -3.20 18.69 -27.18
CA ALA A 4 -3.16 18.37 -25.77
C ALA A 4 -2.61 16.94 -25.61
N ARG A 5 -1.45 16.81 -24.96
CA ARG A 5 -0.92 15.51 -24.54
C ARG A 5 -2.02 14.87 -23.67
N PRO A 6 -2.44 13.62 -23.93
CA PRO A 6 -3.43 12.97 -23.08
C PRO A 6 -2.97 13.10 -21.62
N LYS A 7 -3.88 13.46 -20.72
CA LYS A 7 -3.64 13.39 -19.26
C LYS A 7 -2.99 12.03 -18.99
N PRO A 8 -1.99 11.95 -18.09
CA PRO A 8 -1.44 10.67 -17.69
C PRO A 8 -2.62 9.75 -17.43
N ASN A 9 -2.72 8.66 -18.20
CA ASN A 9 -3.61 7.59 -17.85
C ASN A 9 -3.11 7.17 -16.48
N SER A 10 -3.76 7.65 -15.42
CA SER A 10 -3.66 7.07 -14.09
C SER A 10 -4.23 5.67 -14.25
N THR A 11 -3.38 4.75 -14.73
CA THR A 11 -3.38 3.41 -14.20
C THR A 11 -3.45 3.63 -12.69
N PRO A 12 -4.50 3.19 -11.98
CA PRO A 12 -4.43 3.22 -10.53
C PRO A 12 -3.10 2.54 -10.19
N ASP A 13 -2.20 3.24 -9.51
CA ASP A 13 -0.94 2.63 -9.12
C ASP A 13 -1.31 1.31 -8.45
N ASP A 14 -0.78 0.19 -8.96
CA ASP A 14 -1.11 -1.16 -8.46
C ASP A 14 -0.69 -1.34 -6.98
N VAL A 15 -0.07 -0.29 -6.40
CA VAL A 15 0.48 -0.22 -5.07
C VAL A 15 0.00 1.06 -4.37
N ALA A 16 -0.57 0.90 -3.18
CA ALA A 16 -0.85 2.00 -2.28
C ALA A 16 0.32 2.16 -1.29
N PHE A 17 0.81 3.39 -1.10
CA PHE A 17 1.84 3.71 -0.11
C PHE A 17 1.31 4.67 0.96
N GLY A 18 1.75 4.44 2.19
CA GLY A 18 1.36 5.24 3.35
C GLY A 18 0.07 4.79 4.00
N ILE A 19 -0.08 5.13 5.28
CA ILE A 19 -1.11 4.56 6.17
C ILE A 19 -2.53 4.80 5.63
N ASN A 20 -2.84 6.02 5.20
CA ASN A 20 -4.20 6.38 4.79
C ASN A 20 -4.62 5.68 3.48
N ALA A 21 -3.71 5.60 2.51
CA ALA A 21 -4.00 4.93 1.24
C ALA A 21 -4.15 3.42 1.44
N CYS A 22 -3.27 2.80 2.24
CA CYS A 22 -3.38 1.39 2.58
C CYS A 22 -4.65 1.09 3.39
N GLN A 23 -5.04 1.97 4.31
CA GLN A 23 -6.29 1.84 5.05
C GLN A 23 -7.51 1.86 4.13
N MET A 24 -7.58 2.82 3.21
CA MET A 24 -8.64 2.88 2.21
C MET A 24 -8.67 1.61 1.34
N ALA A 25 -7.51 1.12 0.91
CA ALA A 25 -7.42 -0.10 0.10
C ALA A 25 -7.92 -1.35 0.86
N LEU A 26 -7.68 -1.44 2.18
CA LEU A 26 -8.21 -2.50 3.02
C LEU A 26 -9.72 -2.38 3.21
N GLU A 27 -10.23 -1.18 3.52
CA GLU A 27 -11.66 -0.91 3.74
C GLU A 27 -12.51 -1.25 2.50
N HIS A 28 -11.97 -0.99 1.30
CA HIS A 28 -12.64 -1.28 0.04
C HIS A 28 -12.37 -2.70 -0.51
N ASN A 29 -11.68 -3.57 0.23
CA ASN A 29 -11.24 -4.90 -0.22
C ASN A 29 -10.47 -4.87 -1.56
N ALA A 30 -9.74 -3.78 -1.81
CA ALA A 30 -8.92 -3.61 -3.01
C ALA A 30 -7.51 -4.19 -2.85
N ALA A 31 -7.04 -4.35 -1.60
CA ALA A 31 -5.72 -4.89 -1.28
C ALA A 31 -5.67 -6.43 -1.41
N ARG A 32 -4.58 -6.95 -2.00
CA ARG A 32 -4.30 -8.40 -2.09
C ARG A 32 -3.23 -8.88 -1.11
N SER A 33 -2.27 -8.01 -0.81
CA SER A 33 -1.16 -8.26 0.10
C SER A 33 -0.69 -6.94 0.72
N VAL A 34 -0.12 -7.01 1.91
CA VAL A 34 0.45 -5.86 2.61
C VAL A 34 1.92 -6.13 2.89
N LEU A 35 2.78 -5.20 2.46
CA LEU A 35 4.18 -5.17 2.85
C LEU A 35 4.36 -4.11 3.93
N CYS A 36 5.10 -4.44 4.99
CA CYS A 36 5.43 -3.51 6.05
C CYS A 36 6.92 -3.56 6.39
N ASP A 37 7.47 -2.41 6.79
CA ASP A 37 8.83 -2.34 7.29
C ASP A 37 8.93 -3.13 8.60
N GLN A 38 9.78 -4.15 8.62
CA GLN A 38 10.03 -4.98 9.79
C GLN A 38 10.56 -4.19 11.00
N ALA A 39 11.23 -3.06 10.76
CA ALA A 39 11.76 -2.20 11.82
C ALA A 39 10.74 -1.18 12.35
N THR A 40 9.52 -1.16 11.80
CA THR A 40 8.53 -0.12 12.13
C THR A 40 8.12 -0.15 13.61
N ARG A 41 8.25 1.01 14.26
CA ARG A 41 7.77 1.23 15.63
C ARG A 41 6.43 1.95 15.70
N ASN A 42 5.87 2.33 14.54
CA ASN A 42 4.62 3.08 14.49
C ASN A 42 3.44 2.16 14.79
N HIS A 43 2.77 2.40 15.92
CA HIS A 43 1.62 1.60 16.36
C HIS A 43 0.50 1.55 15.30
N ARG A 44 0.21 2.66 14.61
CA ARG A 44 -0.84 2.73 13.58
C ARG A 44 -0.56 1.78 12.41
N VAL A 45 0.71 1.62 12.03
CA VAL A 45 1.11 0.68 10.97
C VAL A 45 0.93 -0.76 11.45
N ARG A 46 1.28 -1.05 12.71
CA ARG A 46 1.12 -2.39 13.30
C ARG A 46 -0.35 -2.78 13.42
N ASP A 47 -1.22 -1.85 13.81
CA ASP A 47 -2.67 -2.07 13.89
C ASP A 47 -3.27 -2.32 12.50
N LEU A 48 -2.85 -1.55 11.49
CA LEU A 48 -3.24 -1.74 10.10
C LEU A 48 -2.83 -3.12 9.57
N VAL A 49 -1.59 -3.52 9.85
CA VAL A 49 -1.05 -4.83 9.45
C VAL A 49 -1.81 -5.97 10.15
N ALA A 50 -2.13 -5.81 11.43
CA ALA A 50 -2.94 -6.78 12.16
C ALA A 50 -4.35 -6.88 11.57
N ALA A 51 -4.98 -5.74 11.22
CA ALA A 51 -6.28 -5.74 10.56
C ALA A 51 -6.24 -6.45 9.20
N ALA A 52 -5.19 -6.23 8.40
CA ALA A 52 -4.98 -6.93 7.14
C ALA A 52 -4.81 -8.44 7.31
N ALA A 53 -4.01 -8.87 8.32
CA ALA A 53 -3.84 -10.28 8.64
C ALA A 53 -5.16 -10.93 9.09
N ASN A 54 -5.94 -10.23 9.92
CA ASN A 54 -7.26 -10.68 10.37
C ASN A 54 -8.28 -10.77 9.22
N ALA A 55 -8.13 -9.94 8.19
CA ALA A 55 -8.91 -10.02 6.96
C ALA A 55 -8.45 -11.16 6.02
N GLY A 56 -7.44 -11.94 6.41
CA GLY A 56 -6.93 -13.07 5.65
C GLY A 56 -5.97 -12.69 4.52
N LEU A 57 -5.47 -11.46 4.50
CA LEU A 57 -4.51 -11.01 3.50
C LEU A 57 -3.09 -11.50 3.81
N VAL A 58 -2.30 -11.69 2.76
CA VAL A 58 -0.87 -12.01 2.90
C VAL A 58 -0.14 -10.78 3.42
N VAL A 59 0.45 -10.90 4.61
CA VAL A 59 1.27 -9.86 5.23
C VAL A 59 2.74 -10.29 5.17
N GLN A 60 3.61 -9.41 4.69
CA GLN A 60 5.06 -9.63 4.65
C GLN A 60 5.79 -8.48 5.35
N ALA A 61 6.60 -8.83 6.34
CA ALA A 61 7.57 -7.91 6.92
C ALA A 61 8.84 -7.93 6.05
N VAL A 62 9.24 -6.77 5.55
CA VAL A 62 10.41 -6.58 4.66
C VAL A 62 11.32 -5.49 5.22
N ASP A 63 12.57 -5.41 4.73
CA ASP A 63 13.42 -4.28 5.03
C ASP A 63 12.96 -2.99 4.32
N THR A 64 13.46 -1.85 4.79
CA THR A 64 13.13 -0.54 4.21
C THR A 64 13.58 -0.45 2.75
N GLU A 65 14.74 -1.00 2.41
CA GLU A 65 15.28 -0.99 1.05
C GLU A 65 14.34 -1.68 0.05
N ARG A 66 13.69 -2.77 0.47
CA ARG A 66 12.70 -3.45 -0.36
C ARG A 66 11.44 -2.61 -0.60
N LEU A 67 11.00 -1.83 0.37
CA LEU A 67 9.86 -0.92 0.21
C LEU A 67 10.16 0.21 -0.78
N ASP A 68 11.40 0.71 -0.78
CA ASP A 68 11.85 1.77 -1.71
C ASP A 68 11.94 1.30 -3.18
N GLN A 69 11.91 -0.02 -3.42
CA GLN A 69 11.99 -0.63 -4.75
C GLN A 69 10.63 -0.98 -5.37
N LEU A 70 9.52 -0.68 -4.68
CA LEU A 70 8.15 -0.93 -5.14
C LEU A 70 7.61 0.25 -5.94
#